data_AF-A0A439DFR1-F1
#
_entry.id   AF-A0A439DFR1-F1
#
_cell.length_a   1.000
_cell.length_b   1.000
_cell.length_c   1.000
_cell.angle_alpha   90.00
_cell.angle_beta   90.00
_cell.angle_gamma   90.00
#
_symmetry.space_group_name_H-M   'P 1'
#
loop_
_entity.id
_entity.type
_entity.pdbx_description
1 polymer ?
#
loop_
_entity_poly.entity_id
_entity_poly.type
_entity_poly.pdbx_seq_one_letter_code
_entity_poly.pdbx_strand_id
1 'polypeptide(L)'
;MTPPLITHLYTADPSAHVFEGKVYIYPSHDRETDIQFNDNGDQYDMADYHVFSTSSLDPPYAEGAVTDHGVVLRAEDVPWVSKQLWAPDAATKNGKYYLYF
;
A
#
# COMPACT_ATOMS: atom_id res chain seq x y z
N MET A 1 -15.38 -16.45 6.46
CA MET A 1 -14.33 -15.75 5.71
C MET A 1 -13.92 -14.53 6.51
N THR A 2 -12.63 -14.20 6.48
CA THR A 2 -12.04 -12.99 7.07
C THR A 2 -12.40 -11.78 6.18
N PRO A 3 -13.11 -10.75 6.65
CA PRO A 3 -13.38 -9.55 5.85
C PRO A 3 -12.10 -8.81 5.42
N PRO A 4 -12.16 -7.98 4.36
CA PRO A 4 -11.07 -7.08 3.99
C PRO A 4 -10.77 -6.08 5.12
N LEU A 5 -9.48 -5.80 5.32
CA LEU A 5 -9.03 -4.81 6.30
C LEU A 5 -9.29 -3.37 5.84
N ILE A 6 -9.24 -3.15 4.53
CA ILE A 6 -9.48 -1.87 3.85
C ILE A 6 -10.63 -2.10 2.88
N THR A 7 -11.67 -1.26 2.96
CA THR A 7 -12.92 -1.43 2.19
C THR A 7 -13.22 -0.27 1.26
N HIS A 8 -12.57 0.89 1.45
CA HIS A 8 -12.77 2.08 0.63
C HIS A 8 -11.80 2.21 -0.55
N LEU A 9 -10.76 1.36 -0.61
CA LEU A 9 -9.78 1.28 -1.70
C LEU A 9 -9.46 -0.18 -2.01
N TYR A 10 -8.99 -0.44 -3.23
CA TYR A 10 -8.43 -1.75 -3.60
C TYR A 10 -6.94 -1.77 -3.28
N THR A 11 -6.51 -2.74 -2.48
CA THR A 11 -5.12 -2.85 -2.02
C THR A 11 -4.62 -4.28 -2.17
N ALA A 12 -3.36 -4.42 -2.56
CA ALA A 12 -2.68 -5.70 -2.80
C ALA A 12 -1.27 -5.68 -2.21
N ASP A 13 -0.58 -6.82 -2.24
CA ASP A 13 0.84 -6.96 -1.86
C ASP A 13 1.24 -6.31 -0.52
N PRO A 14 0.55 -6.60 0.60
CA PRO A 14 0.77 -5.87 1.84
C PRO A 14 2.11 -6.23 2.49
N SER A 15 3.00 -5.24 2.58
CA SER A 15 4.18 -5.30 3.46
C SER A 15 3.86 -4.71 4.83
N ALA A 16 3.86 -5.52 5.88
CA ALA A 16 3.49 -5.11 7.23
C ALA A 16 4.71 -5.04 8.17
N HIS A 17 4.86 -3.92 8.87
CA HIS A 17 5.97 -3.66 9.80
C HIS A 17 5.48 -3.08 11.12
N VAL A 18 6.18 -3.38 12.21
CA VAL A 18 5.92 -2.72 13.50
C VAL A 18 6.90 -1.56 13.66
N PHE A 19 6.38 -0.34 13.57
CA PHE A 19 7.12 0.89 13.82
C PHE A 19 6.43 1.69 14.92
N GLU A 20 7.20 2.24 15.85
CA GLU A 20 6.66 3.09 16.94
C GLU A 20 5.51 2.42 17.73
N GLY A 21 5.54 1.09 17.86
CA GLY A 21 4.52 0.32 18.56
C GLY A 21 3.18 0.17 17.82
N LYS A 22 3.11 0.53 16.53
CA LYS A 22 1.96 0.33 15.65
C LYS A 22 2.32 -0.56 14.48
N VAL A 23 1.34 -1.27 13.94
CA VAL A 23 1.46 -1.94 12.65
C VAL A 23 1.28 -0.90 11.57
N TYR A 24 2.27 -0.75 10.69
CA TYR A 24 2.19 0.01 9.44
C TYR A 24 2.11 -0.98 8.28
N ILE A 25 1.28 -0.66 7.30
CA ILE A 25 1.01 -1.49 6.13
C ILE A 25 1.29 -0.66 4.89
N TYR A 26 2.15 -1.20 4.02
CA TYR A 26 2.58 -0.61 2.76
C TYR A 26 2.12 -1.54 1.63
N PRO A 27 0.87 -1.41 1.15
CA PRO A 27 0.36 -2.19 0.02
C PRO A 27 0.59 -1.46 -1.32
N SER A 28 0.44 -2.20 -2.42
CA SER A 28 0.09 -1.64 -3.73
C SER A 28 -1.32 -1.03 -3.69
N HIS A 29 -1.57 0.05 -4.43
CA HIS A 29 -2.91 0.62 -4.64
C HIS A 29 -3.43 0.27 -6.04
N ASP A 30 -4.29 -0.76 -6.10
CA ASP A 30 -4.92 -1.21 -7.34
C ASP A 30 -5.93 -0.16 -7.82
N ARG A 31 -5.99 0.05 -9.13
CA ARG A 31 -6.95 0.95 -9.78
C ARG A 31 -7.62 0.27 -10.96
N GLU A 32 -8.85 0.69 -11.25
CA GLU A 32 -9.54 0.29 -12.48
C GLU A 32 -8.75 0.80 -13.71
N THR A 33 -8.64 -0.05 -14.73
CA THR A 33 -7.95 0.28 -15.98
C THR A 33 -8.63 -0.40 -17.17
N ASP A 34 -8.54 0.23 -18.34
CA ASP A 34 -9.06 -0.34 -19.60
C ASP A 34 -8.06 -1.33 -20.25
N ILE A 35 -6.86 -1.47 -19.68
CA ILE A 35 -5.82 -2.37 -20.18
C ILE A 35 -6.30 -3.82 -20.01
N GLN A 36 -6.41 -4.52 -21.14
CA GLN A 36 -6.85 -5.91 -21.15
C GLN A 36 -5.82 -6.82 -20.49
N PHE A 37 -6.32 -7.87 -19.83
CA PHE A 37 -5.47 -8.91 -19.24
C PHE A 37 -4.48 -9.45 -20.26
N ASN A 38 -3.21 -9.46 -19.89
CA ASN A 38 -2.14 -10.10 -20.63
C ASN A 38 -1.09 -10.70 -19.68
N ASP A 39 -0.19 -11.49 -20.24
CA ASP A 39 0.86 -12.19 -19.48
C ASP A 39 2.03 -11.27 -19.07
N ASN A 40 2.07 -10.03 -19.57
CA ASN A 40 3.05 -9.03 -19.15
C ASN A 40 2.63 -8.32 -17.85
N GLY A 41 1.37 -8.48 -17.44
CA GLY A 41 0.83 -7.79 -16.27
C GLY A 41 0.57 -6.31 -16.52
N ASP A 42 0.36 -5.88 -17.77
CA ASP A 42 0.11 -4.46 -18.06
C ASP A 42 -1.18 -3.94 -17.41
N GLN A 43 -2.14 -4.83 -17.10
CA GLN A 43 -3.35 -4.50 -16.34
C GLN A 43 -3.07 -4.08 -14.88
N TYR A 44 -1.90 -4.42 -14.33
CA TYR A 44 -1.46 -3.99 -13.00
C TYR A 44 -0.75 -2.64 -13.14
N ASP A 45 -1.55 -1.59 -13.27
CA ASP A 45 -1.11 -0.24 -13.65
C ASP A 45 -1.17 0.76 -12.49
N MET A 46 -0.81 0.34 -11.28
CA MET A 46 -0.80 1.17 -10.08
C MET A 46 0.13 2.39 -10.26
N ALA A 47 -0.27 3.53 -9.70
CA ALA A 47 0.40 4.83 -9.93
C ALA A 47 0.73 5.59 -8.65
N ASP A 48 0.36 5.07 -7.48
CA ASP A 48 0.67 5.66 -6.19
C ASP A 48 0.65 4.59 -5.08
N TYR A 49 1.12 4.98 -3.89
CA TYR A 49 1.01 4.18 -2.68
C TYR A 49 0.32 4.95 -1.57
N HIS A 50 -0.65 4.30 -0.91
CA HIS A 50 -1.15 4.69 0.39
C HIS A 50 -0.39 3.98 1.51
N VAL A 51 -0.30 4.60 2.69
CA VAL A 51 0.20 3.92 3.90
C VAL A 51 -0.91 3.85 4.92
N PHE A 52 -1.05 2.69 5.55
CA PHE A 52 -2.04 2.47 6.60
C PHE A 52 -1.36 2.16 7.92
N SER A 53 -2.04 2.44 9.03
CA SER A 53 -1.60 1.98 10.34
C SER A 53 -2.72 1.56 11.26
N THR A 54 -2.44 0.66 12.19
CA THR A 54 -3.34 0.31 13.29
C THR A 54 -2.56 0.02 14.57
N SER A 55 -3.17 0.30 15.73
CA SER A 55 -2.67 -0.10 17.05
C SER A 55 -3.16 -1.48 17.50
N SER A 56 -4.17 -2.05 16.85
CA SER A 56 -4.71 -3.38 17.15
C SER A 56 -5.31 -4.05 15.92
N LEU A 57 -5.02 -5.34 15.75
CA LEU A 57 -5.70 -6.21 14.79
C LEU A 57 -6.78 -7.07 15.48
N ASP A 58 -7.14 -6.77 16.73
CA ASP A 58 -8.15 -7.49 17.50
C ASP A 58 -9.21 -6.52 18.08
N PRO A 59 -10.50 -6.64 17.69
CA PRO A 59 -10.96 -7.45 16.56
C PRO A 59 -10.47 -6.85 15.23
N PRO A 60 -10.16 -7.65 14.20
CA PRO A 60 -9.53 -7.16 12.97
C PRO A 60 -10.40 -6.24 12.11
N TYR A 61 -11.64 -5.97 12.53
CA TYR A 61 -12.68 -5.33 11.73
C TYR A 61 -13.49 -4.29 12.52
N ALA A 62 -12.94 -3.77 13.63
CA ALA A 62 -13.55 -2.61 14.25
C ALA A 62 -13.51 -1.45 13.24
N GLU A 63 -14.68 -0.91 12.89
CA GLU A 63 -14.79 0.25 12.01
C GLU A 63 -13.94 1.40 12.58
N GLY A 64 -13.06 1.98 11.77
CA GLY A 64 -12.11 3.00 12.19
C GLY A 64 -10.83 2.50 12.89
N ALA A 65 -10.60 1.17 12.98
CA ALA A 65 -9.37 0.62 13.56
C ALA A 65 -8.12 0.88 12.71
N VAL A 66 -8.29 1.05 11.39
CA VAL A 66 -7.19 1.32 10.47
C VAL A 66 -7.24 2.79 10.07
N THR A 67 -6.12 3.46 10.27
CA THR A 67 -5.90 4.83 9.77
C THR A 67 -5.28 4.74 8.38
N ASP A 68 -5.92 5.36 7.41
CA ASP A 68 -5.34 5.66 6.09
C ASP A 68 -4.61 7.00 6.17
N HIS A 69 -3.31 7.02 5.91
CA HIS A 69 -2.47 8.23 5.93
C HIS A 69 -2.47 8.96 4.57
N GLY A 70 -3.25 8.47 3.61
CA GLY A 70 -3.32 8.98 2.25
C GLY A 70 -2.14 8.55 1.39
N VAL A 71 -2.07 9.14 0.19
CA VAL A 71 -0.98 8.91 -0.75
C VAL A 71 0.34 9.46 -0.20
N VAL A 72 1.35 8.59 -0.08
CA VAL A 72 2.70 8.95 0.38
C VAL A 72 3.71 9.10 -0.76
N LEU A 73 3.42 8.53 -1.92
CA LEU A 73 4.24 8.62 -3.12
C LEU A 73 3.36 8.44 -4.37
N ARG A 74 3.56 9.28 -5.38
CA ARG A 74 2.98 9.11 -6.73
C ARG A 74 4.08 8.86 -7.75
N ALA A 75 3.73 8.15 -8.82
CA ALA A 75 4.63 7.91 -9.95
C ALA A 75 5.16 9.23 -10.56
N GLU A 76 4.31 10.26 -10.65
CA GLU A 76 4.66 11.58 -11.21
C GLU A 76 5.71 12.34 -10.36
N ASP A 77 5.84 12.00 -9.08
CA ASP A 77 6.82 12.60 -8.18
C ASP A 77 8.22 11.96 -8.32
N VAL A 78 8.35 10.85 -9.06
CA VAL A 78 9.59 10.09 -9.22
C VAL A 78 10.14 10.27 -10.65
N PRO A 79 11.23 11.04 -10.86
CA PRO A 79 11.65 11.47 -12.21
C PRO A 79 12.01 10.36 -13.21
N TRP A 80 12.31 9.16 -12.70
CA TRP A 80 12.75 8.03 -13.52
C TRP A 80 11.67 6.96 -13.70
N VAL A 81 10.55 7.06 -12.98
CA VAL A 81 9.43 6.11 -13.12
C VAL A 81 8.62 6.48 -14.36
N SER A 82 8.26 5.48 -15.15
CA SER A 82 7.45 5.65 -16.36
C SER A 82 6.04 5.04 -16.25
N LYS A 83 5.89 3.95 -15.50
CA LYS A 83 4.62 3.26 -15.22
C LYS A 83 4.79 2.25 -14.07
N GLN A 84 3.66 1.73 -13.57
CA GLN A 84 3.56 0.52 -12.75
C GLN A 84 4.35 0.54 -11.42
N LEU A 85 3.77 1.19 -10.41
CA LEU A 85 4.23 1.12 -9.02
C LEU A 85 3.72 -0.17 -8.34
N TRP A 86 4.47 -1.27 -8.50
CA TRP A 86 4.15 -2.62 -7.98
C TRP A 86 4.46 -2.80 -6.49
N ALA A 87 4.44 -4.04 -5.98
CA ALA A 87 4.62 -4.38 -4.56
C ALA A 87 5.76 -3.60 -3.87
N PRO A 88 5.46 -2.73 -2.88
CA PRO A 88 6.47 -2.00 -2.13
C PRO A 88 6.88 -2.75 -0.84
N ASP A 89 7.97 -2.30 -0.22
CA ASP A 89 8.36 -2.68 1.15
C ASP A 89 8.94 -1.48 1.90
N ALA A 90 9.01 -1.55 3.23
CA ALA A 90 9.54 -0.48 4.07
C ALA A 90 10.59 -0.99 5.07
N ALA A 91 11.56 -0.13 5.40
CA ALA A 91 12.47 -0.37 6.50
C ALA A 91 12.74 0.91 7.31
N THR A 92 13.18 0.75 8.54
CA THR A 92 13.62 1.87 9.38
C THR A 92 15.07 1.69 9.82
N LYS A 93 15.85 2.77 9.76
CA LYS A 93 17.24 2.80 10.23
C LYS A 93 17.66 4.22 10.60
N ASN A 94 18.26 4.37 11.78
CA ASN A 94 18.80 5.66 12.28
C ASN A 94 17.76 6.80 12.28
N GLY A 95 16.54 6.51 12.72
CA GLY A 95 15.46 7.50 12.80
C GLY A 95 14.87 7.92 11.44
N LYS A 96 15.19 7.18 10.36
CA LYS A 96 14.63 7.38 9.03
C LYS A 96 13.85 6.15 8.58
N TYR A 97 12.80 6.40 7.82
CA TYR A 97 12.01 5.38 7.14
C TYR A 97 12.33 5.41 5.65
N TYR A 98 12.45 4.22 5.06
CA TYR A 98 12.82 4.02 3.66
C TYR A 98 11.72 3.18 3.02
N LEU A 99 11.12 3.69 1.95
CA LEU A 99 10.21 2.97 1.07
C LEU A 99 11.02 2.41 -0.11
N TYR A 100 10.91 1.11 -0.36
CA TYR A 100 11.47 0.41 -1.51
C TYR A 100 10.31 0.09 -2.46
N PHE A 101 10.45 0.51 -3.71
CA PHE A 101 9.44 0.42 -4.75
C PHE A 101 10.10 0.34 -6.12
#